data_AF-A0A8B8FG29-F1
#
_entry.id   AF-A0A8B8FG29-F1
#
_cell.length_a   1.000
_cell.length_b   1.000
_cell.length_c   1.000
_cell.angle_alpha   90.00
_cell.angle_beta   90.00
_cell.angle_gamma   90.00
#
_symmetry.space_group_name_H-M   'P 1'
#
loop_
_entity.id
_entity.type
_entity.pdbx_description
1 polymer ?
#
loop_
_entity_poly.entity_id
_entity_poly.type
_entity_poly.pdbx_seq_one_letter_code
_entity_poly.pdbx_strand_id
1 'polypeptide(L)'
;MVSQFQELGRHSDWHHITERLIEHKNSTTHRYAICDYSKRSVELKRIDCQLVKEYKTEVQYWRNILKRTVAVIQFISQRGLTFFGDSEILNNSHNGNFLGIIELLAKLDPFLKEHLNNYGNKSSGKSNYILSYTIRKLISLMADKVLNVIVEEIKNAKYFGLFVDSTPDVTRINQLAIVLRYVKSDGRAIERFIKFLDIYSHTAEYLTSTVIETIKQLSLNIENFVGQPYDNASNMVGKYTGLQARIKKIAPDAEYLP
;
A
#
# COMPACT_ATOMS: atom_id res chain seq x y z
N MET A 1 -33.54 -1.87 37.57
CA MET A 1 -33.82 -3.03 36.69
C MET A 1 -33.84 -4.36 37.46
N VAL A 2 -33.14 -4.49 38.60
CA VAL A 2 -33.20 -5.71 39.44
C VAL A 2 -34.47 -5.79 40.32
N SER A 3 -35.10 -4.65 40.67
CA SER A 3 -36.30 -4.66 41.52
C SER A 3 -37.62 -4.98 40.80
N GLN A 4 -37.69 -4.86 39.47
CA GLN A 4 -38.91 -5.22 38.70
C GLN A 4 -39.04 -6.73 38.46
N PHE A 5 -38.00 -7.52 38.75
CA PHE A 5 -38.04 -8.97 38.66
C PHE A 5 -38.42 -9.66 39.98
N GLN A 6 -38.68 -8.90 41.06
CA GLN A 6 -38.98 -9.46 42.39
C GLN A 6 -40.47 -9.47 42.75
N GLU A 7 -41.34 -8.72 42.07
CA GLU A 7 -42.75 -8.54 42.50
C GLU A 7 -43.75 -9.56 41.95
N LEU A 8 -43.34 -10.48 41.07
CA LEU A 8 -44.20 -11.58 40.61
C LEU A 8 -43.53 -12.90 40.98
N GLY A 9 -43.90 -13.44 42.15
CA GLY A 9 -43.33 -14.64 42.77
C GLY A 9 -43.51 -15.93 41.96
N ARG A 10 -42.82 -16.06 40.82
CA ARG A 10 -43.01 -17.16 39.88
C ARG A 10 -41.80 -17.50 39.03
N HIS A 11 -40.56 -17.51 39.50
CA HIS A 11 -39.43 -17.86 38.60
C HIS A 11 -38.42 -18.86 39.16
N SER A 12 -38.83 -20.13 39.18
CA SER A 12 -37.97 -21.32 39.30
C SER A 12 -38.35 -22.41 38.27
N ASP A 13 -38.94 -22.02 37.14
CA ASP A 13 -39.25 -22.95 36.04
C ASP A 13 -38.44 -22.58 34.79
N TRP A 14 -37.25 -23.16 34.73
CA TRP A 14 -36.28 -22.97 33.65
C TRP A 14 -36.61 -23.80 32.41
N HIS A 15 -37.50 -24.79 32.52
CA HIS A 15 -37.90 -25.65 31.40
C HIS A 15 -38.81 -24.91 30.40
N HIS A 16 -39.58 -23.91 30.84
CA HIS A 16 -40.47 -23.08 30.01
C HIS A 16 -39.92 -21.67 29.75
N ILE A 17 -38.58 -21.50 29.75
CA ILE A 17 -37.95 -20.19 29.62
C ILE A 17 -38.28 -19.48 28.31
N THR A 18 -38.44 -20.22 27.21
CA THR A 18 -38.79 -19.68 25.89
C THR A 18 -40.16 -19.02 25.91
N GLU A 19 -41.18 -19.68 26.47
CA GLU A 19 -42.53 -19.13 26.62
C GLU A 19 -42.53 -17.91 27.54
N ARG A 20 -41.81 -17.97 28.67
CA ARG A 20 -41.72 -16.86 29.62
C ARG A 20 -40.99 -15.64 29.05
N LEU A 21 -39.98 -15.85 28.20
CA LEU A 21 -39.32 -14.76 27.47
C LEU A 21 -40.28 -14.08 26.48
N ILE A 22 -41.14 -14.86 25.83
CA ILE A 22 -42.17 -14.32 24.92
C ILE A 22 -43.20 -13.52 25.72
N GLU A 23 -43.69 -14.05 26.84
CA GLU A 23 -44.62 -13.34 27.75
C GLU A 23 -44.00 -12.03 28.28
N HIS A 24 -42.77 -12.07 28.77
CA HIS A 24 -42.05 -10.88 29.23
C HIS A 24 -41.85 -9.87 28.09
N LYS A 25 -41.43 -10.31 26.89
CA LYS A 25 -41.26 -9.43 25.72
C LYS A 25 -42.57 -8.73 25.35
N ASN A 26 -43.70 -9.43 25.47
CA ASN A 26 -45.02 -8.90 25.14
C ASN A 26 -45.67 -8.13 26.32
N SER A 27 -45.10 -8.21 27.52
CA SER A 27 -45.57 -7.48 28.69
C SER A 27 -45.58 -5.97 28.44
N THR A 28 -46.52 -5.27 29.06
CA THR A 28 -46.61 -3.80 28.97
C THR A 28 -45.37 -3.15 29.55
N THR A 29 -44.86 -3.64 30.68
CA THR A 29 -43.66 -3.13 31.34
C THR A 29 -42.43 -3.18 30.44
N HIS A 30 -42.17 -4.31 29.77
CA HIS A 30 -41.05 -4.42 28.82
C HIS A 30 -41.22 -3.48 27.63
N ARG A 31 -42.43 -3.40 27.06
CA ARG A 31 -42.71 -2.51 25.93
C ARG A 31 -42.53 -1.04 26.30
N TYR A 32 -42.99 -0.61 27.47
CA TYR A 32 -42.74 0.75 27.97
C TYR A 32 -41.25 1.00 28.22
N ALA A 33 -40.53 0.06 28.85
CA ALA A 33 -39.10 0.20 29.09
C ALA A 33 -38.28 0.29 27.78
N ILE A 34 -38.63 -0.48 26.75
CA ILE A 34 -38.01 -0.39 25.42
C ILE A 34 -38.36 0.93 24.74
N CYS A 35 -39.61 1.40 24.86
CA CYS A 35 -40.02 2.68 24.31
C CYS A 35 -39.27 3.84 24.99
N ASP A 36 -39.14 3.82 26.31
CA ASP A 36 -38.37 4.79 27.08
C ASP A 36 -36.88 4.72 26.76
N TYR A 37 -36.32 3.52 26.59
CA TYR A 37 -34.94 3.34 26.12
C TYR A 37 -34.75 3.93 24.72
N SER A 38 -35.68 3.69 23.79
CA SER A 38 -35.62 4.22 22.43
C SER A 38 -35.80 5.74 22.39
N LYS A 39 -36.68 6.31 23.23
CA LYS A 39 -36.82 7.77 23.36
C LYS A 39 -35.56 8.37 23.96
N ARG A 40 -35.03 7.79 25.04
CA ARG A 40 -33.77 8.22 25.65
C ARG A 40 -32.58 8.10 24.71
N SER A 41 -32.49 7.06 23.89
CA SER A 41 -31.37 6.89 22.95
C SER A 41 -31.39 7.92 21.81
N VAL A 42 -32.57 8.48 21.50
CA VAL A 42 -32.76 9.53 20.50
C VAL A 42 -32.66 10.93 21.11
N GLU A 43 -33.24 11.16 22.29
CA GLU A 43 -33.34 12.49 22.93
C GLU A 43 -32.13 12.81 23.81
N LEU A 44 -31.61 11.84 24.56
CA LEU A 44 -30.41 11.98 25.38
C LEU A 44 -29.25 11.34 24.62
N LYS A 45 -28.25 12.15 24.26
CA LYS A 45 -26.98 11.64 23.73
C LYS A 45 -26.53 10.49 24.63
N ARG A 46 -26.45 9.27 24.07
CA ARG A 46 -25.96 8.10 24.80
C ARG A 46 -24.59 8.43 25.42
N ILE A 47 -24.23 7.78 26.52
CA ILE A 47 -22.92 8.00 27.18
C ILE A 47 -21.77 7.82 26.17
N ASP A 48 -21.92 6.88 25.23
CA ASP A 48 -20.95 6.62 24.17
C ASP A 48 -20.97 7.65 23.03
N CYS A 49 -21.97 8.53 22.91
CA CYS A 49 -22.00 9.53 21.85
C CYS A 49 -20.80 10.48 21.91
N GLN A 50 -20.33 10.83 23.12
CA GLN A 50 -19.16 11.68 23.31
C GLN A 50 -17.88 10.93 22.89
N LEU A 51 -17.71 9.68 23.32
CA LEU A 51 -16.58 8.83 22.93
C LEU A 51 -16.53 8.59 21.41
N VAL A 52 -17.68 8.33 20.78
CA VAL A 52 -17.78 8.16 19.32
C VAL A 52 -17.42 9.45 18.60
N LYS A 53 -17.83 10.61 19.13
CA LYS A 53 -17.48 11.92 18.55
C LYS A 53 -15.98 12.18 18.66
N GLU A 54 -15.37 11.92 19.81
CA GLU A 54 -13.92 12.06 20.04
C GLU A 54 -13.13 11.16 19.10
N TYR A 55 -13.48 9.88 19.03
CA TYR A 55 -12.86 8.92 18.11
C TYR A 55 -12.95 9.38 16.65
N LYS A 56 -14.14 9.82 16.19
CA LYS A 56 -14.31 10.32 14.82
C LYS A 56 -13.46 11.57 14.55
N THR A 57 -13.34 12.44 15.54
CA THR A 57 -12.52 13.66 15.44
C THR A 57 -11.04 13.31 15.32
N GLU A 58 -10.56 12.36 16.11
CA GLU A 58 -9.18 11.86 16.04
C GLU A 58 -8.89 11.16 14.69
N VAL A 59 -9.79 10.30 14.22
CA VAL A 59 -9.67 9.68 12.89
C VAL A 59 -9.58 10.74 11.79
N GLN A 60 -10.40 11.78 11.87
CA GLN A 60 -10.37 12.86 10.87
C GLN A 60 -9.08 13.68 10.95
N TYR A 61 -8.58 13.93 12.16
CA TYR A 61 -7.29 14.59 12.39
C TYR A 61 -6.16 13.84 11.67
N TRP A 62 -6.01 12.53 11.93
CA TRP A 62 -4.94 11.73 11.33
C TRP A 62 -5.10 11.54 9.82
N ARG A 63 -6.33 11.41 9.32
CA ARG A 63 -6.60 11.39 7.87
C ARG A 63 -6.15 12.68 7.20
N ASN A 64 -6.36 13.83 7.85
CA ASN A 64 -5.92 15.11 7.32
C ASN A 64 -4.39 15.22 7.25
N ILE A 65 -3.66 14.70 8.24
CA ILE A 65 -2.19 14.60 8.18
C ILE A 65 -1.75 13.67 7.06
N LEU A 66 -2.32 12.46 6.99
CA LEU A 66 -1.97 11.47 5.99
C LEU A 66 -2.19 11.98 4.56
N LYS A 67 -3.27 12.74 4.29
CA LYS A 67 -3.53 13.36 2.98
C LYS A 67 -2.37 14.26 2.54
N ARG A 68 -1.84 15.07 3.44
CA ARG A 68 -0.70 15.97 3.16
C ARG A 68 0.58 15.18 2.95
N THR A 69 0.85 14.22 3.84
CA THR A 69 1.98 13.29 3.70
C THR A 69 1.99 12.61 2.34
N VAL A 70 0.86 12.01 1.92
CA VAL A 70 0.74 11.32 0.64
C VAL A 70 0.94 12.29 -0.53
N ALA A 71 0.37 13.49 -0.46
CA ALA A 71 0.56 14.51 -1.50
C ALA A 71 2.04 14.89 -1.67
N VAL A 72 2.79 15.06 -0.57
CA VAL A 72 4.23 15.31 -0.62
C VAL A 72 4.98 14.12 -1.19
N ILE A 73 4.64 12.89 -0.80
CA ILE A 73 5.25 11.69 -1.38
C ILE A 73 5.07 11.65 -2.89
N GLN A 74 3.84 11.87 -3.37
CA GLN A 74 3.54 11.91 -4.80
C GLN A 74 4.34 13.00 -5.52
N PHE A 75 4.41 14.20 -4.94
CA PHE A 75 5.14 15.33 -5.52
C PHE A 75 6.63 15.02 -5.73
N ILE A 76 7.28 14.44 -4.72
CA ILE A 76 8.69 14.05 -4.74
C ILE A 76 8.91 12.91 -5.74
N SER A 77 8.09 11.85 -5.68
CA SER A 77 8.16 10.71 -6.59
C SER A 77 8.04 11.10 -8.06
N GLN A 78 7.06 11.94 -8.40
CA GLN A 78 6.82 12.37 -9.79
C GLN A 78 7.97 13.17 -10.40
N ARG A 79 8.82 13.77 -9.55
CA ARG A 79 9.96 14.59 -9.97
C ARG A 79 11.30 13.86 -9.85
N GLY A 80 11.32 12.63 -9.35
CA GLY A 80 12.56 11.90 -9.11
C GLY A 80 13.47 12.55 -8.06
N LEU A 81 12.88 13.27 -7.08
CA LEU A 81 13.65 13.92 -6.02
C LEU A 81 13.99 12.94 -4.89
N THR A 82 15.09 13.17 -4.19
CA THR A 82 15.46 12.42 -2.99
C THR A 82 14.50 12.72 -1.84
N PHE A 83 14.08 11.71 -1.07
CA PHE A 83 13.11 11.91 0.02
C PHE A 83 13.74 12.42 1.31
N PHE A 84 14.73 11.68 1.79
CA PHE A 84 15.31 11.83 3.12
C PHE A 84 16.71 12.42 3.02
N GLY A 85 17.09 13.18 4.04
CA GLY A 85 18.46 13.62 4.26
C GLY A 85 19.09 12.86 5.42
N ASP A 86 20.21 13.39 5.93
CA ASP A 86 20.97 12.80 7.02
C ASP A 86 20.33 13.01 8.39
N SER A 87 19.31 13.87 8.48
CA SER A 87 18.60 14.19 9.72
C SER A 87 17.10 13.92 9.62
N GLU A 88 16.50 13.44 10.70
CA GLU A 88 15.03 13.35 10.83
C GLU A 88 14.44 14.49 11.70
N ILE A 89 15.25 15.52 11.95
CA ILE A 89 14.89 16.65 12.81
C ILE A 89 14.28 17.77 11.96
N LEU A 90 13.10 18.25 12.34
CA LEU A 90 12.46 19.42 11.75
C LEU A 90 13.29 20.69 11.98
N ASN A 91 13.31 21.55 10.98
CA ASN A 91 14.09 22.79 10.84
C ASN A 91 15.62 22.58 10.75
N ASN A 92 16.06 21.36 10.45
CA ASN A 92 17.46 21.09 10.11
C ASN A 92 17.64 21.20 8.58
N SER A 93 18.66 21.92 8.13
CA SER A 93 18.97 22.07 6.69
C SER A 93 19.25 20.74 5.97
N HIS A 94 19.59 19.68 6.71
CA HIS A 94 19.94 18.36 6.18
C HIS A 94 18.81 17.33 6.37
N ASN A 95 17.56 17.77 6.58
CA ASN A 95 16.45 16.85 6.83
C ASN A 95 15.73 16.29 5.58
N GLY A 96 16.28 16.62 4.40
CA GLY A 96 15.81 16.13 3.12
C GLY A 96 14.56 16.82 2.59
N ASN A 97 14.20 16.50 1.34
CA ASN A 97 13.11 17.20 0.67
C ASN A 97 11.74 16.90 1.31
N PHE A 98 11.53 15.72 1.88
CA PHE A 98 10.24 15.39 2.50
C PHE A 98 9.93 16.30 3.69
N LEU A 99 10.84 16.39 4.67
CA LEU A 99 10.62 17.24 5.83
C LEU A 99 10.68 18.72 5.46
N GLY A 100 11.61 19.12 4.57
CA GLY A 100 11.66 20.49 4.05
C GLY A 100 10.36 20.95 3.36
N ILE A 101 9.71 20.08 2.58
CA ILE A 101 8.40 20.40 1.97
C ILE A 101 7.29 20.44 3.03
N ILE A 102 7.30 19.53 4.01
CA ILE A 102 6.33 19.56 5.12
C ILE A 102 6.45 20.87 5.92
N GLU A 103 7.66 21.35 6.17
CA GLU A 103 7.92 22.64 6.81
C GLU A 103 7.43 23.81 5.96
N LEU A 104 7.69 23.77 4.65
CA LEU A 104 7.17 24.77 3.71
C LEU A 104 5.64 24.82 3.75
N LEU A 105 4.97 23.67 3.71
CA LEU A 105 3.51 23.58 3.80
C LEU A 105 3.00 24.10 5.14
N ALA A 106 3.70 23.83 6.25
CA ALA A 106 3.33 24.32 7.56
C ALA A 106 3.37 25.86 7.68
N LYS A 107 4.10 26.57 6.80
CA LYS A 107 4.03 28.05 6.74
C LYS A 107 2.68 28.54 6.21
N LEU A 108 2.00 27.74 5.38
CA LEU A 108 0.75 28.08 4.72
C LEU A 108 -0.47 27.35 5.31
N ASP A 109 -0.23 26.30 6.08
CA ASP A 109 -1.26 25.44 6.66
C ASP A 109 -1.19 25.47 8.20
N PRO A 110 -2.07 26.26 8.86
CA PRO A 110 -2.09 26.38 10.32
C PRO A 110 -2.31 25.05 11.04
N PHE A 111 -3.09 24.15 10.46
CA PHE A 111 -3.36 22.83 11.03
C PHE A 111 -2.09 21.96 11.03
N LEU A 112 -1.35 21.96 9.91
CA LEU A 112 -0.09 21.24 9.84
C LEU A 112 0.95 21.87 10.78
N LYS A 113 1.00 23.20 10.87
CA LYS A 113 1.88 23.92 11.82
C LYS A 113 1.63 23.50 13.26
N GLU A 114 0.37 23.47 13.68
CA GLU A 114 -0.01 23.01 15.02
C GLU A 114 0.39 21.56 15.25
N HIS A 115 0.19 20.69 14.26
CA HIS A 115 0.65 19.30 14.33
C HIS A 115 2.17 19.20 14.53
N LEU A 116 2.97 19.96 13.78
CA LEU A 116 4.42 19.96 13.94
C LEU A 116 4.86 20.51 15.31
N ASN A 117 4.18 21.51 15.87
CA ASN A 117 4.49 21.96 17.24
C ASN A 117 4.16 20.90 18.30
N ASN A 118 3.07 20.17 18.10
CA ASN A 118 2.58 19.19 19.06
C ASN A 118 3.32 17.84 18.97
N TYR A 119 3.80 17.45 17.80
CA TYR A 119 4.38 16.12 17.55
C TYR A 119 5.76 16.14 16.89
N GLY A 120 6.21 17.28 16.39
CA GLY A 120 7.51 17.43 15.75
C GLY A 120 8.65 17.31 16.74
N ASN A 121 9.72 16.60 16.35
CA ASN A 121 10.94 16.38 17.13
C ASN A 121 10.75 15.75 18.53
N LYS A 122 9.55 15.25 18.88
CA LYS A 122 9.30 14.61 20.18
C LYS A 122 9.77 13.17 20.15
N SER A 123 10.50 12.75 21.19
CA SER A 123 11.06 11.42 21.33
C SER A 123 9.98 10.33 21.34
N SER A 124 10.37 9.17 20.79
CA SER A 124 9.57 8.01 20.44
C SER A 124 8.52 7.59 21.46
N GLY A 125 7.28 7.39 20.98
CA GLY A 125 6.19 6.78 21.74
C GLY A 125 4.82 6.96 21.07
N LYS A 126 4.67 7.94 20.17
CA LYS A 126 3.46 8.16 19.38
C LYS A 126 3.77 8.01 17.89
N SER A 127 3.06 7.09 17.22
CA SER A 127 3.13 6.90 15.77
C SER A 127 2.84 8.22 15.08
N ASN A 128 3.81 8.73 14.32
CA ASN A 128 3.63 9.94 13.51
C ASN A 128 3.81 9.59 12.02
N TYR A 129 2.90 10.10 11.21
CA TYR A 129 2.88 9.92 9.75
C TYR A 129 3.90 10.79 9.01
N ILE A 130 4.81 11.48 9.72
CA ILE A 130 5.94 12.22 9.13
C ILE A 130 7.29 11.54 9.35
N LEU A 131 7.37 10.51 10.19
CA LEU A 131 8.62 9.79 10.48
C LEU A 131 9.07 8.99 9.26
N SER A 132 10.38 8.97 8.99
CA SER A 132 10.94 8.33 7.80
C SER A 132 10.52 6.86 7.67
N TYR A 133 10.47 6.13 8.78
CA TYR A 133 10.00 4.74 8.84
C TYR A 133 8.56 4.59 8.32
N THR A 134 7.66 5.45 8.78
CA THR A 134 6.26 5.46 8.33
C THR A 134 6.18 5.85 6.85
N ILE A 135 6.96 6.84 6.42
CA ILE A 135 7.01 7.28 5.03
C ILE A 135 7.51 6.16 4.11
N ARG A 136 8.57 5.44 4.49
CA ARG A 136 9.08 4.28 3.73
C ARG A 136 8.03 3.20 3.56
N LYS A 137 7.26 2.89 4.62
CA LYS A 137 6.12 1.97 4.53
C LYS A 137 5.04 2.48 3.57
N LEU A 138 4.69 3.76 3.64
CA LEU A 138 3.70 4.35 2.73
C LEU A 138 4.18 4.32 1.28
N ILE A 139 5.45 4.64 1.02
CA ILE A 139 6.07 4.55 -0.31
C ILE A 139 5.98 3.11 -0.83
N SER A 140 6.35 2.11 -0.02
CA SER A 140 6.25 0.70 -0.42
C SER A 140 4.82 0.31 -0.78
N LEU A 141 3.84 0.66 0.07
CA LEU A 141 2.42 0.38 -0.22
C LEU A 141 1.93 1.07 -1.50
N MET A 142 2.40 2.29 -1.77
CA MET A 142 2.07 3.02 -2.99
C MET A 142 2.74 2.38 -4.21
N ALA A 143 4.01 1.97 -4.09
CA ALA A 143 4.74 1.27 -5.15
C ALA A 143 4.07 -0.05 -5.50
N ASP A 144 3.66 -0.84 -4.51
CA ASP A 144 2.92 -2.09 -4.73
C ASP A 144 1.61 -1.86 -5.48
N LYS A 145 0.87 -0.80 -5.14
CA LYS A 145 -0.36 -0.44 -5.87
C LYS A 145 -0.07 -0.06 -7.32
N VAL A 146 0.97 0.74 -7.58
CA VAL A 146 1.37 1.11 -8.94
C VAL A 146 1.80 -0.12 -9.73
N LEU A 147 2.59 -1.00 -9.12
CA LEU A 147 3.04 -2.25 -9.73
C LEU A 147 1.87 -3.16 -10.08
N ASN A 148 0.90 -3.32 -9.18
CA ASN A 148 -0.31 -4.10 -9.45
C ASN A 148 -1.09 -3.54 -10.65
N VAL A 149 -1.24 -2.21 -10.75
CA VAL A 149 -1.89 -1.58 -11.91
C VAL A 149 -1.12 -1.88 -13.20
N ILE A 150 0.21 -1.78 -13.19
CA ILE A 150 1.06 -2.11 -14.34
C ILE A 150 0.89 -3.59 -14.75
N VAL A 151 0.92 -4.51 -13.78
CA VAL A 151 0.75 -5.95 -14.02
C VAL A 151 -0.62 -6.25 -14.63
N GLU A 152 -1.69 -5.64 -14.13
CA GLU A 152 -3.03 -5.81 -14.70
C GLU A 152 -3.13 -5.21 -16.11
N GLU A 153 -2.49 -4.06 -16.39
CA GLU A 153 -2.40 -3.54 -17.75
C GLU A 153 -1.69 -4.51 -18.71
N ILE A 154 -0.61 -5.15 -18.27
CA ILE A 154 0.15 -6.14 -19.05
C ILE A 154 -0.70 -7.39 -19.30
N LYS A 155 -1.38 -7.91 -18.29
CA LYS A 155 -2.29 -9.06 -18.43
C LYS A 155 -3.40 -8.78 -19.45
N ASN A 156 -3.97 -7.58 -19.43
CA ASN A 156 -4.98 -7.15 -20.39
C ASN A 156 -4.43 -7.01 -21.82
N ALA A 157 -3.18 -6.56 -21.96
CA ALA A 157 -2.48 -6.53 -23.26
C ALA A 157 -2.14 -7.94 -23.78
N LYS A 158 -2.22 -8.96 -22.91
CA LYS A 158 -1.82 -10.35 -23.10
C LYS A 158 -0.32 -10.49 -23.32
N TYR A 159 0.21 -9.92 -24.40
CA TYR A 159 1.59 -10.07 -24.84
C TYR A 159 2.51 -8.97 -24.33
N PHE A 160 3.74 -9.34 -23.99
CA PHE A 160 4.75 -8.39 -23.54
C PHE A 160 6.17 -8.78 -23.98
N GLY A 161 7.03 -7.78 -24.04
CA GLY A 161 8.48 -7.91 -24.16
C GLY A 161 9.20 -7.42 -22.90
N LEU A 162 10.47 -7.78 -22.79
CA LEU A 162 11.29 -7.54 -21.60
C LEU A 162 12.64 -6.98 -22.03
N PHE A 163 12.92 -5.79 -21.53
CA PHE A 163 14.22 -5.15 -21.59
C PHE A 163 14.94 -5.42 -20.28
N VAL A 164 16.21 -5.75 -20.40
CA VAL A 164 17.11 -6.03 -19.30
C VAL A 164 18.40 -5.29 -19.57
N ASP A 165 18.80 -4.43 -18.64
CA ASP A 165 20.06 -3.69 -18.73
C ASP A 165 20.86 -3.83 -17.43
N SER A 166 22.18 -3.97 -17.53
CA SER A 166 23.05 -4.14 -16.36
C SER A 166 23.91 -2.89 -16.13
N THR A 167 23.81 -2.34 -14.93
CA THR A 167 24.61 -1.19 -14.49
C THR A 167 25.21 -1.47 -13.11
N PRO A 168 26.48 -1.09 -12.85
CA PRO A 168 27.02 -1.13 -11.50
C PRO A 168 26.35 -0.05 -10.63
N ASP A 169 25.97 -0.42 -9.41
CA ASP A 169 25.52 0.50 -8.37
C ASP A 169 26.71 1.21 -7.70
N VAL A 170 26.43 2.26 -6.90
CA VAL A 170 27.43 3.03 -6.13
C VAL A 170 28.30 2.16 -5.21
N THR A 171 27.78 1.00 -4.79
CA THR A 171 28.49 0.00 -3.98
C THR A 171 29.33 -0.99 -4.80
N ARG A 172 29.38 -0.85 -6.13
CA ARG A 172 29.99 -1.76 -7.12
C ARG A 172 29.30 -3.12 -7.26
N ILE A 173 28.11 -3.30 -6.69
CA ILE A 173 27.26 -4.46 -6.99
C ILE A 173 26.58 -4.21 -8.33
N ASN A 174 26.56 -5.20 -9.22
CA ASN A 174 25.86 -5.07 -10.48
C ASN A 174 24.36 -5.19 -10.24
N GLN A 175 23.60 -4.24 -10.79
CA GLN A 175 22.15 -4.25 -10.77
C GLN A 175 21.60 -4.46 -12.17
N LEU A 176 20.47 -5.14 -12.22
CA LEU A 176 19.74 -5.45 -13.43
C LEU A 176 18.44 -4.66 -13.44
N ALA A 177 18.33 -3.71 -14.37
CA ALA A 177 17.12 -2.95 -14.60
C ALA A 177 16.12 -3.81 -15.38
N ILE A 178 14.93 -4.02 -14.81
CA ILE A 178 13.85 -4.78 -15.46
C ILE A 178 12.80 -3.79 -15.97
N VAL A 179 12.62 -3.74 -17.28
CA VAL A 179 11.61 -2.91 -17.95
C VAL A 179 10.75 -3.78 -18.85
N LEU A 180 9.43 -3.71 -18.68
CA LEU A 180 8.47 -4.45 -19.51
C LEU A 180 7.84 -3.51 -20.54
N ARG A 181 7.63 -4.04 -21.75
CA ARG A 181 6.96 -3.33 -22.83
C ARG A 181 5.77 -4.11 -23.33
N TYR A 182 4.65 -3.42 -23.54
CA TYR A 182 3.42 -4.02 -24.04
C TYR A 182 2.66 -3.00 -24.90
N VAL A 183 1.70 -3.49 -25.68
CA VAL A 183 0.87 -2.64 -26.55
C VAL A 183 -0.52 -2.55 -25.96
N LYS A 184 -0.99 -1.32 -25.71
CA LYS A 184 -2.37 -1.09 -25.24
C LYS A 184 -3.37 -1.37 -26.36
N SER A 185 -4.65 -1.50 -25.99
CA SER A 185 -5.74 -1.74 -26.94
C SER A 185 -5.89 -0.65 -28.00
N ASP A 186 -5.37 0.56 -27.75
CA ASP A 186 -5.32 1.67 -28.70
C ASP A 186 -4.09 1.64 -29.63
N GLY A 187 -3.30 0.56 -29.59
CA GLY A 187 -2.11 0.37 -30.43
C GLY A 187 -0.85 1.07 -29.93
N ARG A 188 -0.90 1.80 -28.81
CA ARG A 188 0.30 2.47 -28.28
C ARG A 188 1.22 1.50 -27.55
N ALA A 189 2.49 1.50 -27.93
CA ALA A 189 3.54 0.82 -27.18
C ALA A 189 3.85 1.60 -25.90
N ILE A 190 3.87 0.89 -24.78
CA ILE A 190 4.11 1.43 -23.45
C ILE A 190 5.24 0.66 -22.79
N GLU A 191 6.18 1.41 -22.20
CA GLU A 191 7.28 0.87 -21.41
C GLU A 191 7.07 1.19 -19.93
N ARG A 192 7.37 0.21 -19.08
CA ARG A 192 7.21 0.29 -17.62
C ARG A 192 8.42 -0.30 -16.94
N PHE A 193 9.14 0.56 -16.22
CA PHE A 193 10.13 0.12 -15.25
C PHE A 193 9.43 -0.65 -14.12
N ILE A 194 9.99 -1.80 -13.77
CA ILE A 194 9.45 -2.67 -12.74
C ILE A 194 10.29 -2.58 -11.46
N LYS A 195 11.58 -2.92 -11.55
CA LYS A 195 12.52 -2.92 -10.42
C LYS A 195 13.97 -3.02 -10.88
N PHE A 196 14.87 -2.67 -9.98
CA PHE A 196 16.25 -3.11 -10.03
C PHE A 196 16.38 -4.44 -9.27
N LEU A 197 17.24 -5.33 -9.76
CA LEU A 197 17.60 -6.58 -9.12
C LEU A 197 19.11 -6.63 -8.93
N ASP A 198 19.55 -6.86 -7.71
CA ASP A 198 20.97 -7.13 -7.47
C ASP A 198 21.34 -8.47 -8.12
N ILE A 199 22.40 -8.47 -8.91
CA ILE A 199 22.91 -9.68 -9.58
C ILE A 199 24.34 -9.97 -9.12
N TYR A 200 24.57 -11.24 -8.79
CA TYR A 200 25.87 -11.72 -8.29
C TYR A 200 26.66 -12.50 -9.35
N SER A 201 26.06 -12.73 -10.51
CA SER A 201 26.66 -13.42 -11.65
C SER A 201 26.15 -12.84 -12.96
N HIS A 202 27.02 -12.79 -13.96
CA HIS A 202 26.71 -12.38 -15.33
C HIS A 202 26.49 -13.57 -16.27
N THR A 203 26.48 -14.80 -15.75
CA THR A 203 26.24 -15.98 -16.58
C THR A 203 24.83 -15.96 -17.15
N ALA A 204 24.70 -16.32 -18.43
CA ALA A 204 23.41 -16.39 -19.11
C ALA A 204 22.37 -17.23 -18.35
N GLU A 205 22.81 -18.31 -17.70
CA GLU A 205 21.95 -19.18 -16.89
C GLU A 205 21.35 -18.46 -15.68
N TYR A 206 22.18 -17.73 -14.94
CA TYR A 206 21.75 -16.96 -13.78
C TYR A 206 20.79 -15.84 -14.19
N LEU A 207 21.09 -15.11 -15.26
CA LEU A 207 20.20 -14.08 -15.79
C LEU A 207 18.86 -14.67 -16.24
N THR A 208 18.88 -15.86 -16.87
CA THR A 208 17.65 -16.54 -17.29
C THR A 208 16.78 -16.91 -16.08
N SER A 209 17.38 -17.49 -15.03
CA SER A 209 16.62 -17.87 -13.83
C SER A 209 16.05 -16.65 -13.11
N THR A 210 16.82 -15.57 -12.97
CA THR A 210 16.37 -14.30 -12.40
C THR A 210 15.20 -13.68 -13.18
N VAL A 211 15.25 -13.71 -14.51
CA VAL A 211 14.16 -13.21 -15.37
C VAL A 211 12.89 -14.04 -15.19
N ILE A 212 13.00 -15.37 -15.25
CA ILE A 212 11.85 -16.28 -15.10
C ILE A 212 11.22 -16.12 -13.71
N GLU A 213 12.04 -16.05 -12.67
CA GLU A 213 11.56 -15.84 -11.31
C GLU A 213 10.82 -14.50 -11.19
N THR A 214 11.34 -13.44 -11.82
CA THR A 214 10.67 -12.14 -11.83
C THR A 214 9.32 -12.19 -12.53
N ILE A 215 9.22 -12.83 -13.69
CA ILE A 215 7.94 -13.02 -14.41
C ILE A 215 6.94 -13.80 -13.54
N LYS A 216 7.40 -14.86 -12.86
CA LYS A 216 6.58 -15.65 -11.92
C LYS A 216 6.11 -14.83 -10.71
N GLN A 217 7.00 -14.04 -10.11
CA GLN A 217 6.66 -13.15 -8.98
C GLN A 217 5.60 -12.12 -9.37
N LEU A 218 5.64 -11.61 -10.61
CA LEU A 218 4.63 -10.71 -11.16
C LEU A 218 3.32 -11.42 -11.57
N SER A 219 3.26 -12.76 -11.42
CA SER A 219 2.12 -13.58 -11.87
C SER A 219 1.78 -13.37 -13.35
N LEU A 220 2.81 -13.22 -14.19
CA LEU A 220 2.68 -13.12 -15.64
C LEU A 220 2.90 -14.49 -16.28
N ASN A 221 2.16 -14.80 -17.35
CA ASN A 221 2.35 -16.05 -18.09
C ASN A 221 3.57 -15.92 -19.00
N ILE A 222 4.54 -16.83 -18.84
CA ILE A 222 5.74 -16.90 -19.68
C ILE A 222 5.43 -17.19 -21.15
N GLU A 223 4.31 -17.87 -21.45
CA GLU A 223 3.89 -18.15 -22.83
C GLU A 223 3.49 -16.90 -23.60
N ASN A 224 3.10 -15.83 -22.89
CA ASN A 224 2.79 -14.55 -23.50
C ASN A 224 4.02 -13.66 -23.73
N PHE A 225 5.21 -14.18 -23.40
CA PHE A 225 6.46 -13.47 -23.60
C PHE A 225 6.89 -13.55 -25.06
N VAL A 226 6.85 -12.42 -25.77
CA VAL A 226 7.02 -12.39 -27.24
C VAL A 226 8.21 -11.55 -27.71
N GLY A 227 8.87 -10.78 -26.85
CA GLY A 227 9.93 -9.87 -27.25
C GLY A 227 11.10 -9.83 -26.27
N GLN A 228 12.30 -10.07 -26.76
CA GLN A 228 13.54 -10.03 -25.98
C GLN A 228 14.57 -9.07 -26.60
N PRO A 229 14.33 -7.74 -26.51
CA PRO A 229 15.23 -6.69 -27.00
C PRO A 229 16.40 -6.46 -26.02
N TYR A 230 17.31 -7.43 -25.91
CA TYR A 230 18.51 -7.29 -25.08
C TYR A 230 19.64 -6.56 -25.82
N ASP A 231 20.59 -6.02 -25.07
CA ASP A 231 21.81 -5.46 -25.64
C ASP A 231 22.70 -6.54 -26.29
N ASN A 232 23.62 -6.12 -27.16
CA ASN A 232 24.53 -7.03 -27.86
C ASN A 232 25.63 -7.66 -26.99
N ALA A 233 25.44 -7.70 -25.67
CA ALA A 233 26.36 -8.37 -24.77
C ALA A 233 26.39 -9.88 -25.06
N SER A 234 27.59 -10.47 -25.06
CA SER A 234 27.80 -11.87 -25.44
C SER A 234 26.99 -12.87 -24.59
N ASN A 235 26.81 -12.57 -23.30
CA ASN A 235 26.00 -13.37 -22.39
C ASN A 235 24.49 -13.27 -22.67
N MET A 236 24.04 -12.19 -23.33
CA MET A 236 22.64 -11.95 -23.68
C MET A 236 22.30 -12.53 -25.06
N VAL A 237 23.18 -12.35 -26.06
CA VAL A 237 22.93 -12.69 -27.49
C VAL A 237 23.48 -14.06 -27.89
N GLY A 238 24.22 -14.74 -27.02
CA GLY A 238 24.84 -16.03 -27.35
C GLY A 238 23.85 -17.03 -27.98
N LYS A 239 24.05 -17.34 -29.27
CA LYS A 239 23.15 -18.16 -30.11
C LYS A 239 22.79 -19.54 -29.54
N TYR A 240 23.67 -20.11 -28.71
CA TYR A 240 23.53 -21.48 -28.17
C TYR A 240 23.32 -21.52 -26.65
N THR A 241 23.92 -20.58 -25.92
CA THR A 241 23.99 -20.60 -24.45
C THR A 241 23.60 -19.28 -23.79
N GLY A 242 23.43 -18.20 -24.58
CA GLY A 242 23.06 -16.88 -24.10
C GLY A 242 21.61 -16.82 -23.61
N LEU A 243 21.28 -15.72 -22.92
CA LEU A 243 19.93 -15.48 -22.38
C LEU A 243 18.86 -15.67 -23.45
N GLN A 244 19.07 -15.10 -24.64
CA GLN A 244 18.16 -15.22 -25.77
C GLN A 244 17.80 -16.67 -26.12
N ALA A 245 18.82 -17.51 -26.28
CA ALA A 245 18.65 -18.90 -26.69
C ALA A 245 17.95 -19.72 -25.60
N ARG A 246 18.21 -19.41 -24.32
CA ARG A 246 17.58 -20.07 -23.17
C ARG A 246 16.12 -19.67 -23.03
N ILE A 247 15.80 -18.39 -23.18
CA ILE A 247 14.43 -17.88 -23.19
C ILE A 247 13.64 -18.49 -24.36
N LYS A 248 14.19 -18.52 -25.58
CA LYS A 248 13.50 -19.06 -26.78
C LYS A 248 13.09 -20.53 -26.62
N LYS A 249 13.84 -21.32 -25.84
CA LYS A 249 13.47 -22.72 -25.51
C LYS A 249 12.23 -22.81 -24.62
N ILE A 250 11.95 -21.79 -23.82
CA ILE A 250 10.88 -21.76 -22.82
C ILE A 250 9.65 -21.02 -23.38
N ALA A 251 9.88 -19.91 -24.08
CA ALA A 251 8.89 -19.12 -24.78
C ALA A 251 9.27 -19.11 -26.28
N PRO A 252 8.77 -20.07 -27.08
CA PRO A 252 9.09 -20.18 -28.50
C PRO A 252 8.73 -18.92 -29.30
N ASP A 253 7.69 -18.20 -28.88
CA ASP A 253 7.21 -16.97 -29.52
C ASP A 253 8.04 -15.73 -29.15
N ALA A 254 9.01 -15.84 -28.23
CA ALA A 254 9.87 -14.74 -27.84
C ALA A 254 10.88 -14.41 -28.95
N GLU A 255 10.61 -13.40 -29.77
CA GLU A 255 11.54 -12.97 -30.81
C GLU A 255 12.61 -12.02 -30.27
N TYR A 256 13.84 -12.23 -30.73
CA TYR A 256 14.97 -11.36 -30.41
C TYR A 256 15.04 -10.22 -31.39
N LEU A 257 15.18 -9.01 -30.86
CA LEU A 257 15.26 -7.78 -31.61
C LEU A 257 16.61 -7.12 -31.25
N PRO A 258 17.63 -7.21 -32.12
CA PRO A 258 18.93 -6.59 -31.90
C PRO A 258 18.89 -5.06 -31.97
#